data_AF-A0A820AZK8-F1
#
_entry.id   AF-A0A820AZK8-F1
#
_cell.length_a   1.000
_cell.length_b   1.000
_cell.length_c   1.000
_cell.angle_alpha   90.00
_cell.angle_beta   90.00
_cell.angle_gamma   90.00
#
_symmetry.space_group_name_H-M   'P 1'
#
loop_
_entity.id
_entity.type
_entity.pdbx_description
1 polymer ?
#
loop_
_entity_poly.entity_id
_entity_poly.type
_entity_poly.pdbx_seq_one_letter_code
_entity_poly.pdbx_strand_id
1 'polypeptide(L)'
;MNSLFNNNIKPTLKSIIYHIECNCSAKYNGETKVGLINRIKQHEKVINKNDDKQNSEIVQHHINKLYQYLQPNRNHDKKRRNKQINKYDIKLQSLINKRNLSKSNYNLISKDTSNVLNKSSVHLPERYLNVLAKGLKFIPTPTSFYVVDMIANIEKALQSTPSNIKKSIISEMSTFMLKWKKPNNNNMTKEEHNMLAE
;
A
#
# COMPACT_ATOMS: atom_id res chain seq x y z
N MET A 1 -5.70 20.66 -36.33
CA MET A 1 -6.21 19.31 -36.62
C MET A 1 -5.60 18.31 -35.64
N ASN A 2 -6.49 17.59 -34.94
CA ASN A 2 -6.35 16.34 -34.19
C ASN A 2 -5.26 16.21 -33.09
N SER A 3 -5.67 16.52 -31.85
CA SER A 3 -5.00 16.02 -30.63
C SER A 3 -5.34 14.53 -30.43
N LEU A 4 -4.35 13.65 -30.57
CA LEU A 4 -4.43 12.23 -30.22
C LEU A 4 -3.76 11.98 -28.86
N PHE A 5 -4.19 12.69 -27.81
CA PHE A 5 -3.85 12.31 -26.44
C PHE A 5 -5.08 11.73 -25.77
N ASN A 6 -5.11 10.39 -25.70
CA ASN A 6 -6.12 9.63 -25.00
C ASN A 6 -5.91 9.78 -23.48
N ASN A 7 -6.49 10.85 -22.90
CA ASN A 7 -6.43 11.22 -21.49
C ASN A 7 -7.28 10.32 -20.56
N ASN A 8 -7.32 9.00 -20.79
CA ASN A 8 -8.22 8.11 -20.05
C ASN A 8 -7.55 6.89 -19.42
N ILE A 9 -6.38 7.09 -18.81
CA ILE A 9 -5.90 6.14 -17.78
C ILE A 9 -5.90 6.88 -16.45
N LYS A 10 -7.10 7.10 -15.90
CA LYS A 10 -7.23 7.41 -14.47
C LYS A 10 -6.73 6.18 -13.71
N PRO A 11 -5.72 6.28 -12.82
CA PRO A 11 -5.31 5.14 -12.02
C PRO A 11 -6.53 4.64 -11.26
N THR A 12 -6.96 3.41 -11.57
CA THR A 12 -8.08 2.78 -10.89
C THR A 12 -7.63 2.52 -9.46
N LEU A 13 -8.06 3.39 -8.54
CA LEU A 13 -7.84 3.18 -7.11
C LEU A 13 -8.28 1.76 -6.77
N LYS A 14 -7.35 0.96 -6.23
CA LYS A 14 -7.63 -0.42 -5.82
C LYS A 14 -8.83 -0.39 -4.88
N SER A 15 -9.86 -1.17 -5.18
CA SER A 15 -11.04 -1.21 -4.34
C SER A 15 -10.69 -1.85 -3.00
N ILE A 16 -11.16 -1.22 -1.92
CA ILE A 16 -10.97 -1.65 -0.54
C ILE A 16 -12.30 -2.22 -0.06
N ILE A 17 -12.25 -3.44 0.48
CA ILE A 17 -13.38 -4.05 1.18
C ILE A 17 -13.23 -3.71 2.65
N TYR A 18 -14.32 -3.29 3.29
CA TYR A 18 -14.34 -2.95 4.70
C TYR A 18 -15.46 -3.69 5.43
N HIS A 19 -15.22 -3.91 6.72
CA HIS A 19 -16.13 -4.48 7.69
C HIS A 19 -16.25 -3.49 8.85
N ILE A 20 -17.47 -3.05 9.16
CA ILE A 20 -17.74 -2.15 10.29
C ILE A 20 -18.75 -2.85 11.19
N GLU A 21 -18.38 -3.00 12.46
CA GLU A 21 -19.29 -3.48 13.51
C GLU A 21 -19.88 -2.29 14.25
N CYS A 22 -21.19 -2.31 14.46
CA CYS A 22 -21.88 -1.34 15.28
C CYS A 22 -22.09 -1.89 16.70
N ASN A 23 -22.19 -1.01 17.69
CA ASN A 23 -22.44 -1.37 19.09
C ASN A 23 -23.75 -2.17 19.32
N CYS A 24 -24.68 -2.21 18.34
CA CYS A 24 -25.84 -3.10 18.40
C CYS A 24 -25.63 -4.45 17.69
N SER A 25 -24.38 -4.85 17.50
CA SER A 25 -23.99 -6.08 16.80
C SER A 25 -24.37 -6.14 15.31
N ALA A 26 -24.79 -5.01 14.71
CA ALA A 26 -25.04 -4.93 13.28
C ALA A 26 -23.70 -4.86 12.53
N LYS A 27 -23.62 -5.57 11.41
CA LYS A 27 -22.39 -5.73 10.61
C LYS A 27 -22.58 -5.13 9.23
N TYR A 28 -21.67 -4.25 8.82
CA TYR A 28 -21.68 -3.60 7.50
C TYR A 28 -20.48 -4.05 6.69
N ASN A 29 -20.76 -4.78 5.61
CA ASN A 29 -19.78 -5.19 4.63
C ASN A 29 -19.92 -4.32 3.38
N GLY A 30 -18.87 -3.62 2.99
CA GLY A 30 -18.91 -2.73 1.83
C GLY A 30 -17.62 -2.72 1.03
N GLU A 31 -17.71 -2.28 -0.23
CA GLU A 31 -16.57 -2.08 -1.11
C GLU A 31 -16.49 -0.61 -1.54
N THR A 32 -15.29 -0.04 -1.53
CA THR A 32 -15.07 1.36 -1.90
C THR A 32 -13.86 1.54 -2.80
N LYS A 33 -13.99 2.42 -3.81
CA LYS A 33 -12.88 2.84 -4.68
C LYS A 33 -12.30 4.20 -4.29
N VAL A 34 -12.92 4.93 -3.36
CA VAL A 34 -12.51 6.29 -2.98
C VAL A 34 -11.58 6.35 -1.76
N GLY A 35 -11.19 5.18 -1.24
CA GLY A 35 -10.50 5.03 0.05
C GLY A 35 -11.46 4.94 1.23
N LEU A 36 -11.04 4.26 2.29
CA LEU A 36 -11.88 4.00 3.47
C LEU A 36 -12.20 5.29 4.24
N ILE A 37 -11.20 6.13 4.51
CA ILE A 37 -11.36 7.40 5.24
C ILE A 37 -12.36 8.32 4.53
N ASN A 38 -12.21 8.48 3.21
CA ASN A 38 -13.11 9.32 2.43
C ASN A 38 -14.52 8.75 2.39
N ARG A 39 -14.65 7.42 2.34
CA ARG A 39 -15.96 6.75 2.40
C ARG A 39 -16.64 6.98 3.76
N ILE A 40 -15.91 6.88 4.87
CA ILE A 40 -16.44 7.17 6.22
C ILE A 40 -16.90 8.63 6.31
N LYS A 41 -16.07 9.58 5.86
CA LYS A 41 -16.45 11.01 5.83
C LYS A 41 -17.70 11.27 4.98
N GLN A 42 -17.89 10.53 3.89
CA GLN A 42 -19.11 10.63 3.09
C GLN A 42 -20.33 10.14 3.89
N HIS A 43 -20.22 9.02 4.60
CA HIS A 43 -21.29 8.53 5.46
C HIS A 43 -21.61 9.51 6.59
N GLU A 44 -20.61 10.05 7.28
CA GLU A 44 -20.78 11.06 8.34
C GLU A 44 -21.49 12.32 7.82
N LYS A 45 -21.06 12.84 6.66
CA LYS A 45 -21.70 14.01 6.03
C LYS A 45 -23.17 13.76 5.72
N VAL A 46 -23.50 12.56 5.28
CA VAL A 46 -24.88 12.20 4.95
C VAL A 46 -25.71 12.04 6.23
N ILE A 47 -25.15 11.38 7.24
CA ILE A 47 -25.75 11.24 8.58
C ILE A 47 -26.07 12.62 9.17
N ASN A 48 -25.11 13.53 9.17
CA ASN A 48 -25.28 14.88 9.73
C ASN A 48 -26.32 15.72 8.97
N LYS A 49 -26.60 15.39 7.71
CA LYS A 49 -27.62 16.05 6.89
C LYS A 49 -29.02 15.46 7.08
N ASN A 50 -29.18 14.34 7.79
CA ASN A 50 -30.42 13.59 7.91
C ASN A 50 -31.11 13.33 6.55
N ASP A 51 -30.31 13.06 5.52
CA ASP A 51 -30.82 12.76 4.18
C ASP A 51 -31.32 11.31 4.14
N ASP A 52 -32.63 11.14 4.29
CA ASP A 52 -33.36 9.87 4.34
C ASP A 52 -33.40 9.15 2.98
N LYS A 53 -33.06 9.83 1.88
CA LYS A 53 -33.08 9.26 0.52
C LYS A 53 -31.87 8.39 0.18
N GLN A 54 -30.99 8.15 1.15
CA GLN A 54 -29.70 7.51 0.92
C GLN A 54 -29.79 6.00 1.08
N ASN A 55 -29.32 5.27 0.07
CA ASN A 55 -29.37 3.80 0.01
C ASN A 55 -28.25 3.11 0.79
N SER A 56 -27.47 3.86 1.57
CA SER A 56 -26.34 3.31 2.30
C SER A 56 -26.83 2.63 3.57
N GLU A 57 -26.59 1.32 3.70
CA GLU A 57 -27.06 0.53 4.86
C GLU A 57 -26.59 1.10 6.21
N ILE A 58 -25.37 1.64 6.28
CA ILE A 58 -24.84 2.26 7.52
C ILE A 58 -25.53 3.58 7.85
N VAL A 59 -25.86 4.38 6.83
CA VAL A 59 -26.60 5.64 6.98
C VAL A 59 -28.04 5.36 7.38
N GLN A 60 -28.69 4.44 6.66
CA GLN A 60 -30.05 4.00 6.98
C GLN A 60 -30.10 3.41 8.38
N HIS A 61 -29.12 2.61 8.80
CA HIS A 61 -29.07 2.11 10.16
C HIS A 61 -28.90 3.21 11.21
N HIS A 62 -28.07 4.21 10.94
CA HIS A 62 -27.88 5.33 11.86
C HIS A 62 -29.17 6.16 12.00
N ILE A 63 -29.81 6.48 10.87
CA ILE A 63 -31.10 7.21 10.84
C ILE A 63 -32.21 6.35 11.45
N ASN A 64 -32.29 5.07 11.10
CA ASN A 64 -33.31 4.15 11.62
C ASN A 64 -33.09 3.75 13.08
N LYS A 65 -31.90 3.97 13.66
CA LYS A 65 -31.74 3.84 15.12
C LYS A 65 -32.36 5.00 15.90
N LEU A 66 -32.63 6.14 15.25
CA LEU A 66 -33.54 7.15 15.77
C LEU A 66 -35.02 6.71 15.62
N TYR A 67 -35.32 5.79 14.68
CA TYR A 67 -36.63 5.18 14.42
C TYR A 67 -36.64 3.66 14.71
N GLN A 68 -36.47 3.32 15.98
CA GLN A 68 -36.16 2.04 16.63
C GLN A 68 -36.73 0.69 16.08
N TYR A 69 -37.66 0.62 15.12
CA TYR A 69 -38.34 -0.63 14.74
C TYR A 69 -38.82 -0.62 13.28
N LEU A 70 -37.98 -0.95 12.30
CA LEU A 70 -38.49 -1.32 10.97
C LEU A 70 -37.71 -2.49 10.40
N GLN A 71 -38.13 -3.69 10.81
CA GLN A 71 -37.75 -4.91 10.12
C GLN A 71 -38.28 -4.91 8.68
N PRO A 72 -37.52 -5.40 7.69
CA PRO A 72 -38.05 -5.60 6.35
C PRO A 72 -39.09 -6.73 6.37
N ASN A 73 -40.37 -6.37 6.25
CA ASN A 73 -41.53 -7.26 6.28
C ASN A 73 -41.81 -7.99 4.94
N ARG A 74 -40.80 -8.18 4.07
CA ARG A 74 -40.97 -8.92 2.81
C ARG A 74 -39.87 -9.95 2.63
N ASN A 75 -40.26 -11.23 2.52
CA ASN A 75 -39.36 -12.38 2.39
C ASN A 75 -38.40 -12.27 1.19
N HIS A 76 -38.80 -11.56 0.13
CA HIS A 76 -37.99 -11.31 -1.05
C HIS A 76 -36.74 -10.44 -0.75
N ASP A 77 -36.88 -9.41 0.07
CA ASP A 77 -35.79 -8.48 0.41
C ASP A 77 -34.76 -9.13 1.35
N LYS A 78 -35.24 -10.01 2.26
CA LYS A 78 -34.38 -10.84 3.11
C LYS A 78 -33.49 -11.77 2.27
N LYS A 79 -34.05 -12.41 1.22
CA LYS A 79 -33.30 -13.32 0.33
C LYS A 79 -32.22 -12.58 -0.46
N ARG A 80 -32.53 -11.38 -0.96
CA ARG A 80 -31.57 -10.54 -1.71
C ARG A 80 -30.42 -10.08 -0.81
N ARG A 81 -30.71 -9.65 0.42
CA ARG A 81 -29.71 -9.28 1.42
C ARG A 81 -28.80 -10.46 1.79
N ASN A 82 -29.38 -11.62 2.08
CA ASN A 82 -28.61 -12.82 2.43
C ASN A 82 -27.68 -13.26 1.30
N LYS A 83 -28.13 -13.17 0.04
CA LYS A 83 -27.29 -13.47 -1.13
C LYS A 83 -26.08 -12.51 -1.23
N GLN A 84 -26.28 -11.25 -0.90
CA GLN A 84 -25.22 -10.24 -0.92
C GLN A 84 -24.23 -10.42 0.24
N ILE A 85 -24.73 -10.70 1.45
CA ILE A 85 -23.90 -11.04 2.63
C ILE A 85 -23.03 -12.27 2.31
N ASN A 86 -23.63 -13.37 1.86
CA ASN A 86 -22.90 -14.59 1.50
C ASN A 86 -21.81 -14.33 0.44
N LYS A 87 -22.11 -13.50 -0.57
CA LYS A 87 -21.13 -13.14 -1.60
C LYS A 87 -19.92 -12.40 -1.00
N TYR A 88 -20.13 -11.50 -0.05
CA TYR A 88 -19.04 -10.77 0.60
C TYR A 88 -18.29 -11.64 1.59
N ASP A 89 -18.96 -12.51 2.33
CA ASP A 89 -18.32 -13.43 3.29
C ASP A 89 -17.41 -14.43 2.57
N ILE A 90 -17.85 -15.00 1.44
CA ILE A 90 -17.01 -15.84 0.58
C ILE A 90 -15.78 -15.07 0.06
N LYS A 91 -15.97 -13.80 -0.35
CA LYS A 91 -14.87 -12.94 -0.81
C LYS A 91 -13.89 -12.63 0.34
N LEU A 92 -14.39 -12.39 1.55
CA LEU A 92 -13.57 -12.14 2.73
C LEU A 92 -12.76 -13.39 3.12
N GLN A 93 -13.40 -14.56 3.17
CA GLN A 93 -12.74 -15.83 3.46
C GLN A 93 -11.66 -16.17 2.43
N SER A 94 -11.93 -15.95 1.13
CA SER A 94 -10.89 -16.18 0.10
C SER A 94 -9.70 -15.23 0.24
N LEU A 95 -9.91 -13.98 0.66
CA LEU A 95 -8.82 -13.04 0.94
C LEU A 95 -8.03 -13.40 2.21
N ILE A 96 -8.71 -13.85 3.27
CA ILE A 96 -8.08 -14.36 4.50
C ILE A 96 -7.23 -15.60 4.16
N ASN A 97 -7.79 -16.56 3.42
CA ASN A 97 -7.08 -17.75 2.99
C ASN A 97 -5.89 -17.42 2.09
N LYS A 98 -6.03 -16.48 1.14
CA LYS A 98 -4.91 -16.02 0.31
C LYS A 98 -3.81 -15.37 1.16
N ARG A 99 -4.19 -14.58 2.18
CA ARG A 99 -3.26 -13.98 3.14
C ARG A 99 -2.60 -15.01 4.05
N ASN A 100 -3.28 -16.10 4.39
CA ASN A 100 -2.76 -17.20 5.22
C ASN A 100 -1.93 -18.21 4.42
N LEU A 101 -2.21 -18.40 3.13
CA LEU A 101 -1.35 -19.13 2.19
C LEU A 101 -0.03 -18.40 2.01
N SER A 102 -0.09 -17.07 1.86
CA SER A 102 1.11 -16.26 1.90
C SER A 102 1.75 -16.32 3.31
N LYS A 103 0.98 -16.13 4.41
CA LYS A 103 1.17 -16.67 5.80
C LYS A 103 2.20 -17.79 5.88
N SER A 104 1.75 -18.94 5.41
CA SER A 104 2.43 -20.22 5.46
C SER A 104 3.71 -20.23 4.62
N ASN A 105 3.68 -19.62 3.43
CA ASN A 105 4.88 -19.52 2.58
C ASN A 105 6.00 -18.67 3.21
N TYR A 106 5.71 -17.68 4.06
CA TYR A 106 6.77 -16.97 4.80
C TYR A 106 7.17 -17.62 6.12
N ASN A 107 6.44 -18.63 6.60
CA ASN A 107 6.86 -19.47 7.72
C ASN A 107 7.64 -20.71 7.26
N LEU A 108 7.51 -21.13 5.98
CA LEU A 108 8.29 -22.20 5.37
C LEU A 108 9.55 -21.71 4.62
N ILE A 109 9.63 -20.41 4.32
CA ILE A 109 10.92 -19.77 4.14
C ILE A 109 11.52 -19.74 5.55
N SER A 110 12.47 -20.66 5.78
CA SER A 110 13.52 -20.56 6.79
C SER A 110 13.80 -19.10 7.16
N LYS A 111 14.22 -18.84 8.41
CA LYS A 111 14.94 -17.59 8.76
C LYS A 111 16.15 -17.44 7.83
N ASP A 112 15.91 -17.02 6.59
CA ASP A 112 16.93 -16.77 5.60
C ASP A 112 17.45 -15.37 5.92
N THR A 113 18.18 -15.34 7.03
CA THR A 113 18.96 -14.19 7.48
C THR A 113 20.22 -14.04 6.62
N SER A 114 20.56 -15.00 5.76
CA SER A 114 21.80 -14.98 5.00
C SER A 114 21.59 -14.60 3.53
N ASN A 115 21.33 -13.31 3.27
CA ASN A 115 21.94 -12.71 2.08
C ASN A 115 23.48 -12.68 2.19
N VAL A 116 24.01 -12.95 3.39
CA VAL A 116 25.44 -13.01 3.70
C VAL A 116 25.82 -14.41 4.12
N LEU A 117 26.68 -15.03 3.31
CA LEU A 117 27.39 -16.26 3.66
C LEU A 117 28.77 -15.87 4.17
N ASN A 118 29.10 -16.25 5.41
CA ASN A 118 30.46 -16.10 5.92
C ASN A 118 31.38 -17.07 5.16
N LYS A 119 32.23 -16.54 4.28
CA LYS A 119 33.23 -17.32 3.55
C LYS A 119 34.58 -17.40 4.29
N SER A 120 34.72 -16.71 5.42
CA SER A 120 35.94 -16.76 6.23
C SER A 120 35.92 -17.96 7.17
N SER A 121 37.10 -18.42 7.59
CA SER A 121 37.25 -19.44 8.64
C SER A 121 36.99 -18.90 10.06
N VAL A 122 36.76 -17.59 10.19
CA VAL A 122 36.54 -16.92 11.48
C VAL A 122 35.07 -17.06 11.88
N HIS A 123 34.83 -17.49 13.12
CA HIS A 123 33.48 -17.52 13.67
C HIS A 123 32.98 -16.10 13.92
N LEU A 124 31.94 -15.67 13.19
CA LEU A 124 31.28 -14.39 13.44
C LEU A 124 30.12 -14.58 14.43
N PRO A 125 30.11 -13.84 15.55
CA PRO A 125 28.97 -13.83 16.46
C PRO A 125 27.68 -13.37 15.78
N GLU A 126 26.54 -13.85 16.28
CA GLU A 126 25.20 -13.59 15.71
C GLU A 126 24.89 -12.09 15.53
N ARG A 127 25.41 -11.23 16.41
CA ARG A 127 25.29 -9.77 16.28
C ARG A 127 25.92 -9.21 14.99
N TYR A 128 27.09 -9.72 14.59
CA TYR A 128 27.76 -9.29 13.36
C TYR A 128 27.06 -9.86 12.14
N LEU A 129 26.59 -11.12 12.21
CA LEU A 129 25.79 -11.72 11.16
C LEU A 129 24.50 -10.93 10.94
N ASN A 130 23.83 -10.46 12.00
CA ASN A 130 22.63 -9.63 11.89
C ASN A 130 22.91 -8.27 11.25
N VAL A 131 24.04 -7.63 11.55
CA VAL A 131 24.44 -6.36 10.91
C VAL A 131 24.81 -6.59 9.44
N LEU A 132 25.52 -7.67 9.11
CA LEU A 132 25.87 -7.99 7.72
C LEU A 132 24.65 -8.41 6.90
N ALA A 133 23.75 -9.19 7.49
CA ALA A 133 22.48 -9.63 6.92
C ALA A 133 21.59 -8.46 6.47
N LYS A 134 21.76 -7.27 7.08
CA LYS A 134 21.10 -6.05 6.65
C LYS A 134 21.45 -5.69 5.19
N GLY A 135 22.66 -6.00 4.70
CA GLY A 135 23.02 -6.07 3.28
C GLY A 135 22.53 -4.91 2.39
N LEU A 136 22.22 -5.20 1.12
CA LEU A 136 21.75 -4.27 0.06
C LEU A 136 20.58 -3.34 0.45
N LYS A 137 19.97 -3.52 1.61
CA LYS A 137 18.94 -2.61 2.17
C LYS A 137 19.54 -1.38 2.87
N PHE A 138 20.86 -1.37 3.11
CA PHE A 138 21.57 -0.34 3.88
C PHE A 138 22.79 0.20 3.13
N ILE A 139 22.62 0.53 1.85
CA ILE A 139 23.61 1.35 1.15
C ILE A 139 23.70 2.69 1.90
N PRO A 140 24.90 3.13 2.35
CA PRO A 140 25.09 4.45 2.91
C PRO A 140 24.47 5.46 1.95
N THR A 141 23.41 6.15 2.37
CA THR A 141 22.80 7.13 1.49
C THR A 141 23.80 8.26 1.33
N PRO A 142 24.24 8.57 0.09
CA PRO A 142 25.24 9.60 -0.11
C PRO A 142 24.74 10.91 0.50
N THR A 143 25.61 11.58 1.24
CA THR A 143 25.30 12.86 1.91
C THR A 143 25.08 13.97 0.91
N SER A 144 25.67 13.85 -0.27
CA SER A 144 25.56 14.74 -1.41
C SER A 144 25.65 13.95 -2.71
N PHE A 145 24.98 14.43 -3.76
CA PHE A 145 25.17 13.92 -5.11
C PHE A 145 26.09 14.84 -5.91
N TYR A 146 27.04 14.26 -6.63
CA TYR A 146 27.82 14.96 -7.65
C TYR A 146 26.97 15.10 -8.91
N VAL A 147 26.18 16.17 -8.97
CA VAL A 147 25.18 16.38 -10.03
C VAL A 147 25.82 16.35 -11.42
N VAL A 148 27.00 16.96 -11.57
CA VAL A 148 27.75 17.02 -12.83
C VAL A 148 28.13 15.62 -13.31
N ASP A 149 28.74 14.81 -12.44
CA ASP A 149 29.15 13.44 -12.79
C ASP A 149 27.94 12.57 -13.12
N MET A 150 26.84 12.75 -12.37
CA MET A 150 25.62 12.00 -12.64
C MET A 150 25.04 12.35 -14.02
N ILE A 151 24.96 13.64 -14.36
CA ILE A 151 24.52 14.09 -15.69
C ILE A 151 25.44 13.54 -16.78
N ALA A 152 26.76 13.69 -16.63
CA ALA A 152 27.73 13.20 -17.61
C ALA A 152 27.62 11.68 -17.81
N ASN A 153 27.47 10.91 -16.72
CA ASN A 153 27.30 9.47 -16.78
C ASN A 153 25.98 9.07 -17.47
N ILE A 154 24.88 9.79 -17.21
CA ILE A 154 23.59 9.54 -17.86
C ILE A 154 23.68 9.87 -19.35
N GLU A 155 24.26 11.01 -19.71
CA GLU A 155 24.41 11.41 -21.12
C GLU A 155 25.27 10.42 -21.90
N LYS A 156 26.35 9.94 -21.28
CA LYS A 156 27.21 8.88 -21.82
C LYS A 156 26.45 7.57 -21.98
N ALA A 157 25.69 7.14 -20.97
CA ALA A 157 24.91 5.90 -21.02
C ALA A 157 23.80 5.96 -22.09
N LEU A 158 23.23 7.14 -22.32
CA LEU A 158 22.14 7.35 -23.29
C LEU A 158 22.66 7.70 -24.70
N GLN A 159 23.96 7.65 -24.96
CA GLN A 159 24.54 8.05 -26.24
C GLN A 159 24.00 7.22 -27.41
N SER A 160 23.82 5.91 -27.22
CA SER A 160 23.30 4.97 -28.23
C SER A 160 21.78 4.83 -28.25
N THR A 161 21.07 5.59 -27.42
CA THR A 161 19.63 5.42 -27.19
C THR A 161 18.80 6.35 -28.11
N PRO A 162 17.64 5.90 -28.62
CA PRO A 162 16.72 6.75 -29.39
C PRO A 162 16.34 8.06 -28.70
N SER A 163 16.16 9.12 -29.49
CA SER A 163 15.99 10.50 -29.01
C SER A 163 14.76 10.71 -28.13
N ASN A 164 13.67 9.98 -28.40
CA ASN A 164 12.45 9.98 -27.60
C ASN A 164 12.67 9.43 -26.19
N ILE A 165 13.39 8.31 -26.08
CA ILE A 165 13.71 7.67 -24.80
C ILE A 165 14.72 8.54 -24.03
N LYS A 166 15.74 9.07 -24.72
CA LYS A 166 16.73 9.97 -24.13
C LYS A 166 16.09 11.18 -23.45
N LYS A 167 15.15 11.87 -24.13
CA LYS A 167 14.42 13.01 -23.57
C LYS A 167 13.58 12.63 -22.35
N SER A 168 12.95 11.45 -22.38
CA SER A 168 12.13 10.97 -21.25
C SER A 168 12.99 10.67 -20.02
N ILE A 169 14.12 9.99 -20.20
CA ILE A 169 15.00 9.63 -19.07
C ILE A 169 15.65 10.88 -18.49
N ILE A 170 16.09 11.82 -19.33
CA ILE A 170 16.67 13.09 -18.87
C ILE A 170 15.65 13.90 -18.05
N SER A 171 14.39 13.97 -18.49
CA SER A 171 13.36 14.74 -17.77
C SER A 171 12.98 14.09 -16.43
N GLU A 172 12.87 12.77 -16.38
CA GLU A 172 12.61 12.03 -15.16
C GLU A 172 13.76 12.19 -14.16
N MET A 173 15.00 12.08 -14.63
CA MET A 173 16.16 12.21 -13.77
C MET A 173 16.38 13.65 -13.27
N SER A 174 16.11 14.65 -14.12
CA SER A 174 16.07 16.06 -13.69
C SER A 174 15.02 16.28 -12.60
N THR A 175 13.84 15.68 -12.75
CA THR A 175 12.76 15.74 -11.76
C THR A 175 13.16 15.05 -10.46
N PHE A 176 13.84 13.91 -10.53
CA PHE A 176 14.38 13.20 -9.37
C PHE A 176 15.40 14.07 -8.63
N MET A 177 16.39 14.64 -9.33
CA MET A 177 17.43 15.48 -8.74
C MET A 177 16.83 16.70 -8.01
N LEU A 178 15.86 17.38 -8.63
CA LEU A 178 15.20 18.55 -8.03
C LEU A 178 14.34 18.20 -6.80
N LYS A 179 13.72 17.01 -6.80
CA LYS A 179 12.86 16.56 -5.69
C LYS A 179 13.62 15.83 -4.61
N TRP A 180 14.86 15.42 -4.86
CA TRP A 180 15.63 14.64 -3.92
C TRP A 180 15.88 15.45 -2.65
N LYS A 181 15.66 14.79 -1.51
CA LYS A 181 15.96 15.31 -0.19
C LYS A 181 16.75 14.26 0.56
N LYS A 182 17.81 14.70 1.25
CA LYS A 182 18.59 13.83 2.14
C LYS A 182 17.63 13.20 3.17
N PRO A 183 17.68 11.88 3.40
CA PRO A 183 16.94 11.27 4.48
C PRO A 183 17.38 11.83 5.83
N ASN A 184 16.42 12.16 6.70
CA ASN A 184 16.71 12.72 8.02
C ASN A 184 17.28 11.69 8.99
N ASN A 185 17.00 10.40 8.76
CA ASN A 185 17.39 9.33 9.67
C ASN A 185 18.54 8.55 9.05
N ASN A 186 19.54 8.25 9.86
CA ASN A 186 20.56 7.29 9.49
C ASN A 186 19.96 5.90 9.48
N ASN A 187 20.31 5.13 8.46
CA ASN A 187 19.86 3.75 8.35
C ASN A 187 20.64 2.82 9.31
N MET A 188 21.73 3.27 9.93
CA MET A 188 22.56 2.46 10.82
C MET A 188 22.84 3.21 12.12
N THR A 189 22.83 2.49 13.24
CA THR A 189 23.21 3.05 14.54
C THR A 189 24.73 3.22 14.64
N LYS A 190 25.19 4.04 15.60
CA LYS A 190 26.63 4.29 15.81
C LYS A 190 27.38 3.01 16.21
N GLU A 191 26.74 2.15 17.00
CA GLU A 191 27.31 0.87 17.43
C GLU A 191 27.53 -0.08 16.25
N GLU A 192 26.53 -0.19 15.37
CA GLU A 192 26.62 -1.01 14.16
C GLU A 192 27.69 -0.48 13.19
N HIS A 193 27.89 0.83 13.13
CA HIS A 193 28.96 1.43 12.34
C HIS A 193 30.35 1.09 12.88
N ASN A 194 30.52 1.08 14.20
CA ASN A 194 31.78 0.69 14.82
C ASN A 194 32.08 -0.79 14.58
N MET A 195 31.06 -1.66 14.59
CA MET A 195 31.21 -3.11 14.33
C MET A 195 31.67 -3.44 12.90
N LEU A 196 31.52 -2.52 11.93
CA LEU A 196 31.99 -2.70 10.55
C LEU A 196 33.36 -2.04 10.27
N ALA A 197 33.85 -1.21 11.19
CA ALA A 197 35.10 -0.46 11.04
C ALA A 197 36.30 -1.12 11.72
N GLU A 198 36.07 -2.14 12.54
CA GLU A 198 37.06 -3.05 13.11
C GLU A 198 37.43 -4.17 12.14
#